data_AF-A0A0Q9KK00-F1
#
_entry.id   AF-A0A0Q9KK00-F1
#
_cell.length_a   1.000
_cell.length_b   1.000
_cell.length_c   1.000
_cell.angle_alpha   90.00
_cell.angle_beta   90.00
_cell.angle_gamma   90.00
#
_symmetry.space_group_name_H-M   'P 1'
#
loop_
_entity.id
_entity.type
_entity.pdbx_description
1 polymer ?
#
loop_
_entity_poly.entity_id
_entity_poly.type
_entity_poly.pdbx_seq_one_letter_code
_entity_poly.pdbx_strand_id
1 'polypeptide(L)'
;MTLPDRAGAATFRPVRGRVVSTVLGVAILVGSVGLAIALPERFGVMDRVTSVLIGAGVAAFMTRYATIHARPTAEGLWVRNLGPGELVPWEEITAVRFSEGMPWPRLDLADGMDIAVMAIQRSDGPGSVDEAQRLADLIGR
;
A
#
# COMPACT_ATOMS: atom_id res chain seq x y z
N MET A 1 9.67 -20.54 24.19
CA MET A 1 9.78 -19.35 23.33
C MET A 1 8.45 -18.62 23.41
N THR A 2 8.38 -17.53 24.17
CA THR A 2 7.20 -16.69 24.30
C THR A 2 6.99 -15.97 22.96
N LEU A 3 5.80 -16.08 22.37
CA LEU A 3 5.50 -15.34 21.14
C LEU A 3 5.66 -13.83 21.41
N PRO A 4 6.24 -13.06 20.47
CA PRO A 4 6.35 -11.61 20.62
C PRO A 4 4.96 -10.99 20.81
N ASP A 5 4.88 -9.84 21.48
CA ASP A 5 3.62 -9.09 21.59
C ASP A 5 3.19 -8.58 20.20
N ARG A 6 2.39 -9.40 19.52
CA ARG A 6 1.92 -9.13 18.16
C ARG A 6 0.93 -7.97 18.11
N ALA A 7 0.18 -7.74 19.18
CA ALA A 7 -0.79 -6.66 19.25
C ALA A 7 -0.13 -5.29 19.50
N GLY A 8 0.98 -5.28 20.25
CA GLY A 8 1.79 -4.08 20.49
C GLY A 8 2.76 -3.71 19.35
N ALA A 9 2.95 -4.59 18.36
CA ALA A 9 3.91 -4.38 17.29
C ALA A 9 3.50 -3.23 16.32
N ALA A 10 4.48 -2.41 15.92
CA ALA A 10 4.23 -1.26 15.06
C ALA A 10 3.71 -1.68 13.66
N THR A 11 2.75 -0.92 13.13
CA THR A 11 2.17 -1.14 11.79
C THR A 11 3.20 -0.89 10.69
N PHE A 12 3.30 -1.80 9.73
CA PHE A 12 4.11 -1.64 8.52
C PHE A 12 3.43 -0.67 7.56
N ARG A 13 4.18 0.32 7.05
CA ARG A 13 3.69 1.30 6.09
C ARG A 13 4.79 1.67 5.09
N PRO A 14 4.45 1.81 3.80
CA PRO A 14 5.43 2.26 2.82
C PRO A 14 5.67 3.75 3.03
N VAL A 15 6.94 4.16 3.08
CA VAL A 15 7.29 5.56 3.36
C VAL A 15 7.27 6.36 2.06
N ARG A 16 8.14 6.01 1.10
CA ARG A 16 8.27 6.72 -0.16
C ARG A 16 7.04 6.53 -1.02
N GLY A 17 6.51 5.31 -1.08
CA GLY A 17 5.27 5.02 -1.80
C GLY A 17 4.10 5.91 -1.37
N ARG A 18 3.95 6.16 -0.06
CA ARG A 18 2.90 7.04 0.48
C ARG A 18 3.14 8.50 0.14
N VAL A 19 4.38 8.98 0.27
CA VAL A 19 4.72 10.37 -0.06
C VAL A 19 4.51 10.65 -1.54
N VAL A 20 5.06 9.80 -2.42
CA VAL A 20 4.97 9.96 -3.88
C VAL A 20 3.52 9.91 -4.36
N SER A 21 2.74 8.93 -3.92
CA SER A 21 1.32 8.83 -4.31
C SER A 21 0.51 10.02 -3.81
N THR A 22 0.74 10.50 -2.58
CA THR A 22 0.05 11.69 -2.07
C THR A 22 0.39 12.92 -2.90
N VAL A 23 1.67 13.17 -3.16
CA VAL A 23 2.13 14.33 -3.94
C VAL A 23 1.58 14.29 -5.37
N LEU A 24 1.67 13.14 -6.05
CA LEU A 24 1.14 12.98 -7.41
C LEU A 24 -0.37 13.12 -7.45
N GLY A 25 -1.10 12.54 -6.49
CA GLY A 25 -2.55 12.68 -6.41
C GLY A 25 -2.99 14.14 -6.28
N VAL A 26 -2.33 14.90 -5.39
CA VAL A 26 -2.58 16.34 -5.23
C VAL A 26 -2.24 17.11 -6.50
N ALA A 27 -1.06 16.87 -7.08
CA ALA A 27 -0.62 17.55 -8.29
C ALA A 27 -1.57 17.32 -9.48
N ILE A 28 -2.04 16.09 -9.67
CA ILE A 28 -2.98 15.73 -10.74
C ILE A 28 -4.34 16.39 -10.53
N LEU A 29 -4.86 16.38 -9.30
CA LEU A 29 -6.12 17.05 -8.98
C LEU A 29 -6.02 18.55 -9.26
N VAL A 30 -5.00 19.21 -8.72
CA VAL A 30 -4.77 20.65 -8.94
C VAL A 30 -4.58 20.96 -10.42
N GLY A 31 -3.77 20.17 -11.13
CA GLY A 31 -3.56 20.33 -12.56
C GLY A 31 -4.84 20.16 -13.38
N SER A 32 -5.69 19.19 -13.04
CA SER A 32 -6.98 18.98 -13.71
C SER A 32 -7.95 20.15 -13.51
N VAL A 33 -8.01 20.71 -12.31
CA VAL A 33 -8.81 21.91 -12.02
C VAL A 33 -8.24 23.12 -12.75
N GLY A 34 -6.92 23.30 -12.72
CA GLY A 34 -6.25 24.37 -13.46
C GLY A 34 -6.51 24.29 -14.96
N LEU A 35 -6.44 23.09 -15.54
CA LEU A 35 -6.78 22.85 -16.94
C LEU A 35 -8.25 23.18 -17.22
N ALA A 36 -9.17 22.70 -16.39
CA ALA A 36 -10.59 22.96 -16.55
C ALA A 36 -10.93 24.46 -16.52
N ILE A 37 -10.18 25.28 -15.77
CA ILE A 37 -10.31 26.74 -15.76
C ILE A 37 -9.68 27.35 -17.01
N ALA A 38 -8.47 26.92 -17.38
CA ALA A 38 -7.69 27.47 -18.48
C ALA A 38 -8.15 27.04 -19.89
N LEU A 39 -9.07 26.08 -19.99
CA LEU A 39 -9.61 25.63 -21.28
C LEU A 39 -10.22 26.82 -22.06
N PRO A 40 -9.91 26.97 -23.36
CA PRO A 40 -10.52 27.99 -24.21
C PRO A 40 -12.04 27.81 -24.37
N GLU A 41 -12.76 28.88 -24.74
CA GLU A 41 -14.23 28.89 -24.85
C GLU A 41 -14.81 27.88 -25.85
N ARG A 42 -14.02 27.44 -26.83
CA ARG A 42 -14.44 26.37 -27.77
C ARG A 42 -14.74 25.03 -27.07
N PHE A 43 -14.24 24.84 -25.85
CA PHE A 43 -14.52 23.66 -25.03
C PHE A 43 -15.71 23.93 -24.12
N GLY A 44 -16.66 23.01 -24.16
CA GLY A 44 -17.91 23.13 -23.42
C GLY A 44 -17.74 22.86 -21.93
N VAL A 45 -18.82 23.09 -21.18
CA VAL A 45 -18.88 22.75 -19.75
C VAL A 45 -18.58 21.27 -19.50
N MET A 46 -19.01 20.39 -20.40
CA MET A 46 -18.76 18.95 -20.30
C MET A 46 -17.27 18.58 -20.35
N ASP A 47 -16.46 19.25 -21.18
CA ASP A 47 -15.01 18.99 -21.26
C ASP A 47 -14.32 19.36 -19.95
N ARG A 48 -14.73 20.50 -19.37
CA ARG A 48 -14.20 21.00 -18.09
C ARG A 48 -14.56 20.05 -16.94
N VAL A 49 -15.83 19.64 -16.86
CA VAL A 49 -16.31 18.68 -15.86
C VAL A 49 -15.57 17.35 -16.02
N THR A 50 -15.44 16.85 -17.24
CA THR A 50 -14.74 15.59 -17.54
C THR A 50 -13.27 15.66 -17.10
N SER A 51 -12.58 16.78 -17.37
CA SER A 51 -11.20 16.98 -16.93
C SER A 51 -11.06 16.86 -15.40
N VAL A 52 -11.92 17.55 -14.65
CA VAL A 52 -11.92 17.49 -13.18
C VAL A 52 -12.27 16.09 -12.67
N LEU A 53 -13.26 15.42 -13.27
CA LEU A 53 -13.66 14.07 -12.87
C LEU A 53 -12.54 13.04 -13.09
N ILE A 54 -11.83 13.13 -14.21
CA ILE A 54 -10.66 12.28 -14.47
C ILE A 54 -9.58 12.55 -13.43
N GLY A 55 -9.23 13.81 -13.18
CA GLY A 55 -8.23 14.17 -12.19
C GLY A 55 -8.60 13.70 -10.77
N ALA A 56 -9.87 13.86 -10.39
CA ALA A 56 -10.41 13.37 -9.12
C ALA A 56 -10.37 11.84 -9.03
N GLY A 57 -10.70 11.12 -10.11
CA GLY A 57 -10.60 9.67 -10.15
C GLY A 57 -9.16 9.17 -9.96
N VAL A 58 -8.19 9.80 -10.63
CA VAL A 58 -6.77 9.46 -10.47
C VAL A 58 -6.28 9.82 -9.06
N ALA A 59 -6.66 10.97 -8.51
CA ALA A 59 -6.31 11.35 -7.14
C ALA A 59 -6.92 10.40 -6.10
N ALA A 60 -8.14 9.92 -6.32
CA ALA A 60 -8.77 8.91 -5.49
C ALA A 60 -7.98 7.58 -5.53
N PHE A 61 -7.55 7.15 -6.72
CA PHE A 61 -6.70 5.96 -6.87
C PHE A 61 -5.33 6.13 -6.18
N MET A 62 -4.69 7.30 -6.30
CA MET A 62 -3.46 7.62 -5.58
C MET A 62 -3.67 7.61 -4.06
N THR A 63 -4.80 8.11 -3.58
CA THR A 63 -5.16 8.05 -2.15
C THR A 63 -5.30 6.61 -1.68
N ARG A 64 -5.87 5.71 -2.49
CA ARG A 64 -5.92 4.28 -2.16
C ARG A 64 -4.53 3.70 -1.94
N TYR A 65 -3.58 4.00 -2.84
CA TYR A 65 -2.18 3.60 -2.69
C TYR A 65 -1.57 4.16 -1.39
N ALA A 66 -1.82 5.43 -1.06
CA ALA A 66 -1.31 6.07 0.15
C ALA A 66 -1.83 5.43 1.46
N THR A 67 -2.94 4.69 1.41
CA THR A 67 -3.52 3.98 2.56
C THR A 67 -3.03 2.53 2.75
N ILE A 68 -2.10 2.05 1.90
CA ILE A 68 -1.49 0.72 2.04
C ILE A 68 -0.82 0.59 3.41
N HIS A 69 -1.10 -0.50 4.11
CA HIS A 69 -0.48 -0.83 5.39
C HIS A 69 -0.66 -2.32 5.72
N ALA A 70 0.20 -2.85 6.58
CA ALA A 70 0.01 -4.15 7.21
C ALA A 70 0.09 -3.97 8.73
N ARG A 71 -0.98 -4.32 9.43
CA ARG A 71 -1.11 -4.10 10.87
C ARG A 71 -1.08 -5.44 11.60
N PRO A 72 -0.05 -5.70 12.42
CA PRO A 72 -0.06 -6.80 13.36
C PRO A 72 -1.26 -6.71 14.31
N THR A 73 -1.91 -7.84 14.58
CA THR A 73 -3.00 -8.00 15.54
C THR A 73 -2.74 -9.22 16.40
N ALA A 74 -3.56 -9.46 17.42
CA ALA A 74 -3.43 -10.66 18.24
C ALA A 74 -3.72 -11.93 17.42
N GLU A 75 -4.73 -11.88 16.55
CA GLU A 75 -5.25 -13.01 15.78
C GLU A 75 -4.47 -13.25 14.47
N GLY A 76 -3.98 -12.18 13.84
CA GLY A 76 -3.31 -12.28 12.54
C GLY A 76 -2.62 -11.00 12.08
N LEU A 77 -2.24 -10.96 10.80
CA LEU A 77 -1.77 -9.76 10.12
C LEU A 77 -2.90 -9.19 9.26
N TRP A 78 -3.38 -7.99 9.59
CA TRP A 78 -4.30 -7.26 8.71
C TRP A 78 -3.52 -6.64 7.55
N VAL A 79 -3.65 -7.20 6.36
CA VAL A 79 -2.97 -6.75 5.15
C VAL A 79 -3.92 -5.93 4.30
N ARG A 80 -3.61 -4.66 4.08
CA ARG A 80 -4.32 -3.79 3.16
C ARG A 80 -3.38 -3.36 2.03
N ASN A 81 -3.56 -3.99 0.88
CA ASN A 81 -2.95 -3.61 -0.39
C ASN A 81 -3.85 -2.62 -1.14
N LEU A 82 -3.76 -2.56 -2.47
CA LEU A 82 -4.62 -1.71 -3.30
C LEU A 82 -6.10 -2.12 -3.27
N GLY A 83 -6.35 -3.43 -3.13
CA GLY A 83 -7.67 -4.02 -3.00
C GLY A 83 -8.31 -3.84 -1.61
N PRO A 84 -9.32 -4.65 -1.28
CA PRO A 84 -9.82 -4.81 0.07
C PRO A 84 -8.70 -5.22 1.04
N GLY A 85 -8.88 -4.89 2.32
CA GLY A 85 -8.01 -5.43 3.37
C GLY A 85 -8.52 -6.79 3.83
N GLU A 86 -7.60 -7.65 4.22
CA GLU A 86 -7.89 -9.00 4.71
C GLU A 86 -7.07 -9.29 5.97
N LEU A 87 -7.67 -10.01 6.92
CA LEU A 87 -6.98 -10.51 8.10
C LEU A 87 -6.41 -11.89 7.76
N VAL A 88 -5.09 -12.02 7.76
CA VAL A 88 -4.41 -13.30 7.54
C VAL A 88 -4.05 -13.89 8.91
N PRO A 89 -4.67 -14.99 9.36
CA PRO A 89 -4.37 -15.60 10.64
C PRO A 89 -2.90 -16.02 10.75
N TRP A 90 -2.31 -15.90 11.94
CA TRP A 90 -0.89 -16.21 12.13
C TRP A 90 -0.56 -17.68 11.82
N GLU A 91 -1.49 -18.59 12.10
CA GLU A 91 -1.40 -20.02 11.85
C GLU A 91 -1.40 -20.38 10.36
N GLU A 92 -2.03 -19.56 9.52
CA GLU A 92 -2.06 -19.77 8.07
C GLU A 92 -0.75 -19.36 7.42
N ILE A 93 -0.04 -18.39 7.99
CA ILE A 93 1.23 -17.91 7.43
C ILE A 93 2.31 -18.96 7.67
N THR A 94 2.80 -19.58 6.61
CA THR A 94 3.84 -20.62 6.62
C THR A 94 5.26 -20.04 6.55
N ALA A 95 5.49 -19.05 5.68
CA ALA A 95 6.79 -18.42 5.47
C ALA A 95 6.65 -16.97 4.95
N VAL A 96 7.74 -16.21 5.06
CA VAL A 96 7.91 -14.91 4.40
C VAL A 96 8.98 -15.03 3.33
N ARG A 97 8.65 -14.65 2.09
CA ARG A 97 9.62 -14.62 0.98
C ARG A 97 9.93 -13.19 0.58
N PHE A 98 11.22 -12.81 0.61
CA PHE A 98 11.68 -11.50 0.14
C PHE A 98 13.06 -11.50 -0.52
N SER A 99 13.24 -12.30 -1.56
CA SER A 99 14.44 -12.33 -2.40
C SER A 99 14.68 -11.04 -3.19
N GLU A 100 15.92 -10.90 -3.67
CA GLU A 100 16.31 -9.87 -4.63
C GLU A 100 15.37 -9.86 -5.85
N GLY A 101 15.12 -8.67 -6.40
CA GLY A 101 14.20 -8.45 -7.51
C GLY A 101 12.72 -8.36 -7.12
N MET A 102 12.31 -8.88 -5.94
CA MET A 102 10.92 -8.70 -5.49
C MET A 102 10.66 -7.28 -4.99
N PRO A 103 9.55 -6.65 -5.41
CA PRO A 103 9.22 -5.28 -5.02
C PRO A 103 8.68 -5.18 -3.59
N TRP A 104 8.19 -6.27 -3.02
CA TRP A 104 7.68 -6.40 -1.65
C TRP A 104 7.74 -7.87 -1.19
N PRO A 105 7.71 -8.14 0.13
CA PRO A 105 7.61 -9.50 0.65
C PRO A 105 6.26 -10.13 0.29
N ARG A 106 6.26 -11.46 0.24
CA ARG A 106 5.04 -12.29 0.10
C ARG A 106 4.96 -13.28 1.26
N LEU A 107 3.76 -13.50 1.75
CA LEU A 107 3.46 -14.53 2.75
C LEU A 107 2.97 -15.77 2.04
N ASP A 108 3.55 -16.90 2.39
CA ASP A 108 3.11 -18.20 1.90
C ASP A 108 2.07 -18.73 2.85
N LEU A 109 0.92 -19.17 2.36
CA LEU A 109 -0.20 -19.62 3.17
C LEU A 109 -0.29 -21.16 3.18
N ALA A 110 -0.89 -21.70 4.24
CA ALA A 110 -1.02 -23.14 4.47
C ALA A 110 -1.86 -23.85 3.39
N ASP A 111 -2.73 -23.12 2.70
CA ASP A 111 -3.53 -23.60 1.57
C ASP A 111 -2.78 -23.59 0.22
N GLY A 112 -1.50 -23.17 0.22
CA GLY A 112 -0.65 -23.09 -0.95
C GLY A 112 -0.77 -21.78 -1.74
N MET A 113 -1.61 -20.83 -1.30
CA MET A 113 -1.68 -19.50 -1.88
C MET A 113 -0.57 -18.59 -1.33
N ASP A 114 -0.41 -17.42 -1.94
CA ASP A 114 0.44 -16.36 -1.39
C ASP A 114 -0.27 -15.01 -1.39
N ILE A 115 0.11 -14.15 -0.43
CA ILE A 115 -0.37 -12.79 -0.34
C ILE A 115 0.80 -11.82 -0.31
N ALA A 116 0.73 -10.78 -1.14
CA ALA A 116 1.69 -9.69 -1.13
C ALA A 116 1.53 -8.81 0.10
N VAL A 117 2.64 -8.33 0.67
CA VAL A 117 2.62 -7.32 1.74
C VAL A 117 3.22 -6.04 1.19
N MET A 118 2.45 -5.31 0.37
CA MET A 118 2.90 -4.07 -0.28
C MET A 118 3.26 -2.94 0.70
N ALA A 119 2.96 -3.15 1.99
CA ALA A 119 3.32 -2.24 3.07
C ALA A 119 4.83 -2.15 3.32
N ILE A 120 5.59 -3.13 2.86
CA ILE A 120 7.06 -3.14 2.91
C ILE A 120 7.56 -3.11 1.47
N GLN A 121 8.11 -1.98 1.02
CA GLN A 121 8.53 -1.84 -0.37
C GLN A 121 10.04 -1.83 -0.50
N ARG A 122 10.57 -2.58 -1.47
CA ARG A 122 12.00 -2.55 -1.83
C ARG A 122 12.45 -1.13 -2.20
N SER A 123 11.56 -0.34 -2.80
CA SER A 123 11.80 1.05 -3.17
C SER A 123 12.04 1.97 -1.97
N ASP A 124 11.66 1.59 -0.75
CA ASP A 124 11.93 2.34 0.49
C ASP A 124 13.41 2.25 0.92
N GLY A 125 14.20 1.37 0.29
CA GLY A 125 15.64 1.27 0.46
C GLY A 125 16.06 0.16 1.44
N PRO A 126 17.25 0.26 2.05
CA PRO A 126 17.82 -0.81 2.89
C PRO A 126 16.90 -1.25 4.03
N GLY A 127 16.18 -0.31 4.66
CA GLY A 127 15.25 -0.61 5.75
C GLY A 127 14.08 -1.53 5.36
N SER A 128 13.82 -1.75 4.06
CA SER A 128 12.83 -2.72 3.61
C SER A 128 13.19 -4.16 4.01
N VAL A 129 14.49 -4.49 4.08
CA VAL A 129 14.96 -5.81 4.52
C VAL A 129 14.75 -5.96 6.02
N ASP A 130 15.06 -4.91 6.80
CA ASP A 130 14.86 -4.90 8.25
C ASP A 130 13.38 -5.04 8.61
N GLU A 131 12.49 -4.37 7.87
CA GLU A 131 11.04 -4.51 8.06
C GLU A 131 10.54 -5.91 7.67
N ALA A 132 11.08 -6.51 6.61
CA ALA A 132 10.73 -7.89 6.25
C ALA A 132 11.22 -8.90 7.29
N GLN A 133 12.41 -8.68 7.87
CA GLN A 133 12.92 -9.49 8.98
C GLN A 133 12.05 -9.32 10.22
N ARG A 134 11.66 -8.08 10.56
CA ARG A 134 10.73 -7.80 11.66
C ARG A 134 9.40 -8.52 11.47
N LEU A 135 8.90 -8.62 10.23
CA LEU A 135 7.72 -9.40 9.92
C LEU A 135 7.93 -10.91 10.14
N ALA A 136 9.06 -11.45 9.70
CA ALA A 136 9.41 -12.86 9.93
C ALA A 136 9.51 -13.19 11.43
N ASP A 137 10.15 -12.30 12.22
CA ASP A 137 10.28 -12.46 13.67
C ASP A 137 8.91 -12.51 14.38
N LEU A 138 7.92 -11.73 13.91
CA LEU A 138 6.56 -11.76 14.45
C LEU A 138 5.82 -13.08 14.16
N ILE A 139 6.10 -13.69 13.00
CA ILE A 139 5.55 -15.00 12.63
C ILE A 139 6.20 -16.09 13.50
N GLY A 140 7.45 -15.90 13.90
CA GLY A 140 8.17 -16.79 14.81
C GLY A 140 8.73 -18.03 14.11
N ARG A 141 9.09 -17.92 12.83
CA ARG A 141 9.70 -18.97 12.01
C ARG A 141 10.93 -18.45 11.28
#